data_AF-A0A2G5TMN5-F1
#
_entry.id   AF-A0A2G5TMN5-F1
#
_cell.length_a   1.000
_cell.length_b   1.000
_cell.length_c   1.000
_cell.angle_alpha   90.00
_cell.angle_beta   90.00
_cell.angle_gamma   90.00
#
_symmetry.space_group_name_H-M   'P 1'
#
loop_
_entity.id
_entity.type
_entity.pdbx_description
1 polymer ?
#
loop_
_entity_poly.entity_id
_entity_poly.type
_entity_poly.pdbx_seq_one_letter_code
_entity_poly.pdbx_strand_id
1 'polypeptide(L)'
;MVTVLLSFYTGIYACTISMLSVQFLYRYWAVFEKDLLERYDLTFSEISSLALVVYNADGSLRWFNISCTFNMIAIMLFQYTVILYCAIWMYHGMEEKLRSLSSSTRKLHKQLFKTLVLQIVTPTISLFSPAVFIICLTFFDLKIDLPTGLSLCAFTIYPAMDAMIVMYVVADYKKAAKRILKKIVEKVYNWLDGSDDDDTTKEIKANIPAALKAL
;
A
#
# COMPACT_ATOMS: atom_id res chain seq x y z
N MET A 1 12.80 19.60 -21.67
CA MET A 1 13.71 19.41 -20.51
C MET A 1 13.01 18.66 -19.38
N VAL A 2 11.92 19.18 -18.80
CA VAL A 2 11.18 18.51 -17.70
C VAL A 2 10.67 17.12 -18.09
N THR A 3 10.13 16.94 -19.29
CA THR A 3 9.62 15.64 -19.76
C THR A 3 10.72 14.57 -19.84
N VAL A 4 11.93 14.94 -20.28
CA VAL A 4 13.08 14.03 -20.40
C VAL A 4 13.59 13.63 -19.02
N LEU A 5 13.67 14.58 -18.09
CA LEU A 5 14.01 14.33 -16.68
C LEU A 5 12.98 13.40 -16.01
N LEU A 6 11.69 13.60 -16.30
CA LEU A 6 10.61 12.75 -15.79
C LEU A 6 10.68 11.34 -16.35
N SER A 7 10.93 11.19 -17.66
CA SER A 7 11.10 9.88 -18.29
C SER A 7 12.32 9.13 -17.73
N PHE A 8 13.43 9.82 -17.50
CA PHE A 8 14.62 9.23 -16.91
C PHE A 8 14.38 8.78 -15.46
N TYR A 9 13.75 9.62 -14.66
CA TYR A 9 13.33 9.28 -13.29
C TYR A 9 12.39 8.06 -13.26
N THR A 10 11.41 8.03 -14.17
CA THR A 10 10.45 6.93 -14.28
C THR A 10 11.14 5.63 -14.68
N GLY A 11 12.13 5.70 -15.59
CA GLY A 11 12.95 4.55 -15.98
C GLY A 11 13.75 3.98 -14.82
N ILE A 12 14.44 4.84 -14.06
CA ILE A 12 15.18 4.41 -12.85
C ILE A 12 14.22 3.76 -11.85
N TYR A 13 13.09 4.40 -11.56
CA TYR A 13 12.12 3.89 -10.59
C TYR A 13 11.52 2.54 -11.02
N ALA A 14 11.19 2.39 -12.30
CA ALA A 14 10.69 1.13 -12.86
C ALA A 14 11.72 0.01 -12.76
N CYS A 15 13.01 0.29 -13.01
CA CYS A 15 14.09 -0.67 -12.81
C CYS A 15 14.18 -1.11 -11.35
N THR A 16 14.09 -0.19 -10.39
CA THR A 16 14.16 -0.50 -8.95
C THR A 16 12.97 -1.36 -8.50
N ILE A 17 11.74 -1.02 -8.93
CA ILE A 17 10.55 -1.84 -8.65
C ILE A 17 10.68 -3.23 -9.28
N SER A 18 11.19 -3.32 -10.51
CA SER A 18 11.38 -4.59 -11.20
C SER A 18 12.41 -5.47 -10.49
N MET A 19 13.48 -4.87 -9.95
CA MET A 19 14.41 -5.62 -9.10
C MET A 19 13.70 -6.14 -7.85
N LEU A 20 12.88 -5.31 -7.18
CA LEU A 20 12.14 -5.68 -5.97
C LEU A 20 11.14 -6.81 -6.22
N SER A 21 10.41 -6.78 -7.35
CA SER A 21 9.47 -7.84 -7.74
C SER A 21 10.18 -9.16 -8.04
N VAL A 22 11.36 -9.12 -8.67
CA VAL A 22 12.21 -10.30 -8.87
C VAL A 22 12.59 -10.91 -7.52
N GLN A 23 12.92 -10.11 -6.49
CA GLN A 23 13.22 -10.65 -5.16
C GLN A 23 12.03 -11.41 -4.54
N PHE A 24 10.80 -10.89 -4.70
CA PHE A 24 9.59 -11.56 -4.22
C PHE A 24 9.30 -12.86 -4.98
N LEU A 25 9.48 -12.87 -6.30
CA LEU A 25 9.24 -14.05 -7.13
C LEU A 25 10.25 -15.17 -6.77
N TYR A 26 11.52 -14.81 -6.61
CA TYR A 26 12.56 -15.74 -6.17
C TYR A 26 12.31 -16.26 -4.75
N ARG A 27 11.85 -15.41 -3.83
CA ARG A 27 11.50 -15.83 -2.46
C ARG A 27 10.32 -16.81 -2.46
N TYR A 28 9.33 -16.58 -3.33
CA TYR A 28 8.22 -17.51 -3.52
C TYR A 28 8.72 -18.86 -4.06
N TRP A 29 9.53 -18.86 -5.12
CA TRP A 29 10.11 -20.10 -5.66
C TRP A 29 11.00 -20.85 -4.67
N ALA A 30 11.84 -20.16 -3.90
CA ALA A 30 12.68 -20.79 -2.89
C ALA A 30 11.90 -21.46 -1.75
N VAL A 31 10.71 -20.97 -1.43
CA VAL A 31 9.84 -21.54 -0.39
C VAL A 31 9.06 -22.76 -0.91
N PHE A 32 8.63 -22.73 -2.17
CA PHE A 32 7.71 -23.73 -2.73
C PHE A 32 8.38 -24.82 -3.59
N GLU A 33 9.54 -24.56 -4.20
CA GLU A 33 10.25 -25.53 -5.05
C GLU A 33 11.73 -25.61 -4.69
N LYS A 34 12.04 -26.41 -3.66
CA LYS A 34 13.43 -26.72 -3.29
C LYS A 34 14.19 -27.47 -4.39
N ASP A 35 13.48 -28.28 -5.20
CA ASP A 35 14.06 -29.09 -6.28
C ASP A 35 14.50 -28.27 -7.52
N LEU A 36 13.95 -27.05 -7.72
CA LEU A 36 14.39 -26.15 -8.80
C LEU A 36 15.71 -25.45 -8.48
N LEU A 37 16.00 -25.20 -7.20
CA LEU A 37 17.26 -24.61 -6.76
C LEU A 37 18.45 -25.52 -7.06
N GLU A 38 18.25 -26.83 -6.88
CA GLU A 38 19.25 -27.86 -7.16
C GLU A 38 19.50 -28.03 -8.67
N ARG A 39 18.48 -27.79 -9.52
CA ARG A 39 18.61 -27.80 -11.00
C ARG A 39 19.32 -26.59 -11.59
N TYR A 40 19.29 -25.45 -10.89
CA TYR A 40 19.90 -24.18 -11.35
C TYR A 40 21.22 -23.84 -10.66
N ASP A 41 21.74 -24.72 -9.79
CA ASP A 41 22.99 -24.55 -9.03
C ASP A 41 23.06 -23.23 -8.21
N LEU A 42 21.89 -22.73 -7.80
CA LEU A 42 21.79 -21.49 -7.02
C LEU A 42 22.06 -21.79 -5.55
N THR A 43 23.13 -21.20 -5.00
CA THR A 43 23.52 -21.46 -3.60
C THR A 43 22.56 -20.75 -2.64
N PHE A 44 22.20 -21.36 -1.50
CA PHE A 44 21.40 -20.73 -0.42
C PHE A 44 21.93 -19.34 0.00
N SER A 45 23.24 -19.14 -0.16
CA SER A 45 23.90 -17.84 0.01
C SER A 45 23.31 -16.77 -0.92
N GLU A 46 23.13 -17.01 -2.21
CA GLU A 46 22.56 -16.02 -3.15
C GLU A 46 21.08 -15.70 -2.84
N ILE A 47 20.31 -16.69 -2.40
CA ILE A 47 18.91 -16.52 -1.97
C ILE A 47 18.83 -15.65 -0.70
N SER A 48 19.73 -15.90 0.25
CA SER A 48 19.89 -15.08 1.45
C SER A 48 20.54 -13.72 1.15
N SER A 49 21.01 -13.47 -0.08
CA SER A 49 21.43 -12.14 -0.52
C SER A 49 20.24 -11.20 -0.76
N LEU A 50 19.09 -11.81 -1.09
CA LEU A 50 17.87 -11.18 -1.57
C LEU A 50 16.80 -11.04 -0.47
N ALA A 51 16.71 -12.02 0.43
CA ALA A 51 16.06 -11.80 1.71
C ALA A 51 16.97 -10.91 2.57
N LEU A 52 16.42 -9.94 3.28
CA LEU A 52 17.14 -8.97 4.13
C LEU A 52 17.88 -9.66 5.30
N VAL A 53 18.90 -10.46 5.00
CA VAL A 53 19.69 -11.24 5.93
C VAL A 53 21.05 -10.57 6.07
N VAL A 54 21.31 -10.05 7.26
CA VAL A 54 22.52 -9.29 7.58
C VAL A 54 23.71 -10.22 7.87
N TYR A 55 23.43 -11.41 8.41
CA TYR A 55 24.43 -12.37 8.90
C TYR A 55 24.40 -13.68 8.12
N ASN A 56 25.57 -14.20 7.79
CA ASN A 56 25.73 -15.56 7.30
C ASN A 56 25.55 -16.58 8.45
N ALA A 57 25.40 -17.87 8.11
CA ALA A 57 25.29 -18.95 9.10
C ALA A 57 26.52 -19.08 10.03
N ASP A 58 27.66 -18.52 9.63
CA ASP A 58 28.91 -18.45 10.39
C ASP A 58 29.02 -17.17 11.26
N GLY A 59 28.00 -16.31 11.25
CA GLY A 59 27.99 -15.03 11.97
C GLY A 59 28.73 -13.89 11.27
N SER A 60 29.29 -14.11 10.07
CA SER A 60 29.97 -13.06 9.30
C SER A 60 28.97 -12.09 8.64
N LEU A 61 29.36 -10.81 8.54
CA LEU A 61 28.53 -9.78 7.93
C LEU A 61 28.55 -9.87 6.40
N ARG A 62 27.36 -9.88 5.80
CA ARG A 62 27.18 -9.86 4.35
C ARG A 62 27.22 -8.42 3.82
N TRP A 63 28.41 -7.88 3.63
CA TRP A 63 28.62 -6.48 3.20
C TRP A 63 27.86 -6.09 1.93
N PHE A 64 27.71 -7.01 0.97
CA PHE A 64 26.94 -6.75 -0.26
C PHE A 64 25.43 -6.55 0.03
N ASN A 65 24.85 -7.35 0.92
CA ASN A 65 23.45 -7.22 1.33
C ASN A 65 23.21 -5.93 2.10
N ILE A 66 24.13 -5.60 3.00
CA ILE A 66 24.10 -4.38 3.80
C ILE A 66 24.18 -3.16 2.88
N SER A 67 25.10 -3.18 1.92
CA SER A 67 25.24 -2.12 0.92
C SER A 67 24.00 -1.98 0.04
N CYS A 68 23.44 -3.09 -0.44
CA CYS A 68 22.20 -3.10 -1.23
C CYS A 68 21.00 -2.56 -0.43
N THR A 69 20.85 -3.00 0.82
CA THR A 69 19.80 -2.54 1.73
C THR A 69 19.92 -1.04 2.00
N PHE A 70 21.12 -0.57 2.30
CA PHE A 70 21.38 0.85 2.54
C PHE A 70 21.11 1.69 1.28
N ASN A 71 21.53 1.20 0.11
CA ASN A 71 21.25 1.84 -1.17
C ASN A 71 19.74 1.96 -1.44
N MET A 72 18.96 0.90 -1.21
CA MET A 72 17.50 0.95 -1.33
C MET A 72 16.86 1.96 -0.36
N ILE A 73 17.29 1.98 0.91
CA ILE A 73 16.80 2.94 1.90
C ILE A 73 17.12 4.38 1.47
N ALA A 74 18.35 4.63 0.99
CA ALA A 74 18.77 5.95 0.52
C ALA A 74 17.95 6.43 -0.68
N ILE A 75 17.73 5.56 -1.68
CA ILE A 75 16.90 5.86 -2.86
C ILE A 75 15.46 6.18 -2.42
N MET A 76 14.90 5.36 -1.52
CA MET A 76 13.54 5.54 -1.00
C MET A 76 13.39 6.86 -0.25
N LEU A 77 14.35 7.21 0.62
CA LEU A 77 14.36 8.49 1.36
C LEU A 77 14.46 9.71 0.44
N PHE A 78 15.35 9.64 -0.56
CA PHE A 78 15.50 10.71 -1.55
C PHE A 78 14.19 10.93 -2.31
N GLN A 79 13.59 9.84 -2.81
CA GLN A 79 12.31 9.91 -3.51
C GLN A 79 11.17 10.46 -2.64
N TYR A 80 11.08 10.02 -1.39
CA TYR A 80 10.08 10.54 -0.45
C TYR A 80 10.23 12.03 -0.20
N THR A 81 11.48 12.51 -0.11
CA THR A 81 11.79 13.94 0.07
C THR A 81 11.33 14.76 -1.13
N VAL A 82 11.59 14.28 -2.35
CA VAL A 82 11.12 14.93 -3.59
C VAL A 82 9.60 14.96 -3.65
N ILE A 83 8.91 13.86 -3.33
CA ILE A 83 7.45 13.79 -3.32
C ILE A 83 6.88 14.79 -2.30
N LEU A 84 7.45 14.85 -1.09
CA LEU A 84 7.02 15.79 -0.04
C LEU A 84 7.23 17.24 -0.48
N TYR A 85 8.39 17.56 -1.06
CA TYR A 85 8.68 18.88 -1.59
C TYR A 85 7.67 19.29 -2.66
N CYS A 86 7.42 18.41 -3.64
CA CYS A 86 6.43 18.63 -4.70
C CYS A 86 5.02 18.81 -4.13
N ALA A 87 4.65 18.02 -3.11
CA ALA A 87 3.35 18.14 -2.44
C ALA A 87 3.21 19.49 -1.74
N ILE A 88 4.22 19.92 -0.97
CA ILE A 88 4.22 21.23 -0.29
C ILE A 88 4.14 22.37 -1.32
N TRP A 89 4.97 22.31 -2.36
CA TRP A 89 4.95 23.29 -3.45
C TRP A 89 3.56 23.38 -4.10
N MET A 90 2.95 22.24 -4.39
CA MET A 90 1.60 22.17 -4.95
C MET A 90 0.57 22.73 -3.97
N TYR A 91 0.67 22.45 -2.66
CA TYR A 91 -0.24 22.99 -1.64
C TYR A 91 -0.27 24.52 -1.65
N HIS A 92 0.90 25.16 -1.80
CA HIS A 92 1.00 26.61 -1.86
C HIS A 92 0.53 27.19 -3.21
N GLY A 93 0.88 26.58 -4.34
CA GLY A 93 0.53 27.10 -5.68
C GLY A 93 -0.89 26.80 -6.16
N MET A 94 -1.62 25.92 -5.48
CA MET A 94 -2.93 25.43 -5.92
C MET A 94 -4.03 26.51 -5.89
N GLU A 95 -3.95 27.50 -5.00
CA GLU A 95 -4.95 28.56 -4.89
C GLU A 95 -5.11 29.35 -6.20
N GLU A 96 -4.01 29.74 -6.84
CA GLU A 96 -4.03 30.55 -8.06
C GLU A 96 -4.49 29.74 -9.28
N LYS A 97 -4.03 28.48 -9.39
CA LYS A 97 -4.40 27.59 -10.49
C LYS A 97 -5.87 27.17 -10.45
N LEU A 98 -6.47 27.10 -9.26
CA LEU A 98 -7.88 26.70 -9.10
C LEU A 98 -8.87 27.88 -9.19
N ARG A 99 -8.41 29.14 -9.24
CA ARG A 99 -9.30 30.33 -9.36
C ARG A 99 -10.07 30.38 -10.69
N SER A 100 -9.53 29.77 -11.74
CA SER A 100 -10.18 29.69 -13.06
C SER A 100 -11.25 28.61 -13.15
N LEU A 101 -11.39 27.76 -12.12
CA LEU A 101 -12.34 26.64 -12.12
C LEU A 101 -13.63 27.01 -11.38
N SER A 102 -14.70 26.27 -11.68
CA SER A 102 -15.97 26.39 -10.96
C SER A 102 -15.77 26.15 -9.45
N SER A 103 -16.64 26.74 -8.64
CA SER A 103 -16.59 26.60 -7.17
C SER A 103 -16.72 25.14 -6.71
N SER A 104 -17.44 24.31 -7.47
CA SER A 104 -17.59 22.87 -7.20
C SER A 104 -16.29 22.11 -7.52
N THR A 105 -15.75 22.30 -8.73
CA THR A 105 -14.51 21.64 -9.19
C THR A 105 -13.30 22.03 -8.34
N ARG A 106 -13.21 23.30 -7.91
CA ARG A 106 -12.16 23.78 -6.99
C ARG A 106 -12.20 23.06 -5.64
N LYS A 107 -13.39 22.85 -5.07
CA LYS A 107 -13.55 22.12 -3.80
C LYS A 107 -13.12 20.66 -3.96
N LEU A 108 -13.51 20.02 -5.06
CA LEU A 108 -13.11 18.64 -5.35
C LEU A 108 -11.59 18.50 -5.47
N HIS A 109 -10.91 19.35 -6.26
CA HIS A 109 -9.44 19.29 -6.39
C HIS A 109 -8.72 19.48 -5.04
N LYS A 110 -9.19 20.40 -4.19
CA LYS A 110 -8.63 20.57 -2.84
C LYS A 110 -8.80 19.31 -1.98
N GLN A 111 -9.95 18.65 -2.07
CA GLN A 111 -10.20 17.40 -1.36
C GLN A 111 -9.34 16.26 -1.89
N LEU A 112 -9.21 16.12 -3.21
CA LEU A 112 -8.35 15.12 -3.84
C LEU A 112 -6.88 15.34 -3.46
N PHE A 113 -6.41 16.59 -3.46
CA PHE A 113 -5.05 16.91 -3.03
C PHE A 113 -4.81 16.57 -1.56
N LYS A 114 -5.73 16.98 -0.66
CA LYS A 114 -5.63 16.62 0.77
C LYS A 114 -5.62 15.10 0.96
N THR A 115 -6.43 14.39 0.18
CA THR A 115 -6.48 12.93 0.18
C THR A 115 -5.14 12.36 -0.27
N LEU A 116 -4.58 12.83 -1.39
CA LEU A 116 -3.27 12.41 -1.89
C LEU A 116 -2.16 12.56 -0.83
N VAL A 117 -2.14 13.68 -0.10
CA VAL A 117 -1.18 13.87 1.01
C VAL A 117 -1.39 12.84 2.12
N LEU A 118 -2.65 12.57 2.49
CA LEU A 118 -2.98 11.54 3.48
C LEU A 118 -2.60 10.12 3.01
N GLN A 119 -2.80 9.83 1.72
CA GLN A 119 -2.40 8.57 1.07
C GLN A 119 -0.88 8.39 1.05
N ILE A 120 -0.10 9.46 0.93
CA ILE A 120 1.38 9.39 1.00
C ILE A 120 1.84 9.15 2.45
N VAL A 121 1.21 9.83 3.42
CA VAL A 121 1.61 9.75 4.84
C VAL A 121 1.21 8.41 5.48
N THR A 122 0.07 7.85 5.10
CA THR A 122 -0.46 6.59 5.67
C THR A 122 0.52 5.41 5.57
N PRO A 123 1.00 4.99 4.38
CA PRO A 123 1.95 3.90 4.27
C PRO A 123 3.31 4.23 4.92
N THR A 124 3.69 5.51 5.01
CA THR A 124 4.91 5.91 5.75
C THR A 124 4.83 5.50 7.21
N ILE A 125 3.69 5.74 7.85
CA ILE A 125 3.48 5.39 9.26
C ILE A 125 3.16 3.90 9.41
N SER A 126 2.29 3.35 8.57
CA SER A 126 1.77 1.99 8.75
C SER A 126 2.66 0.88 8.17
N LEU A 127 3.55 1.20 7.22
CA LEU A 127 4.33 0.20 6.47
C LEU A 127 5.84 0.47 6.56
N PHE A 128 6.27 1.69 6.24
CA PHE A 128 7.70 2.02 6.23
C PHE A 128 8.29 2.12 7.63
N SER A 129 7.56 2.67 8.61
CA SER A 129 8.03 2.71 10.01
C SER A 129 8.24 1.30 10.61
N PRO A 130 7.29 0.34 10.50
CA PRO A 130 7.51 -1.03 10.92
C PRO A 130 8.65 -1.72 10.15
N ALA A 131 8.78 -1.47 8.85
CA ALA A 131 9.85 -2.06 8.04
C ALA A 131 11.24 -1.58 8.50
N VAL A 132 11.42 -0.27 8.72
CA VAL A 132 12.67 0.29 9.25
C VAL A 132 12.97 -0.27 10.65
N PHE A 133 11.95 -0.42 11.49
CA PHE A 133 12.10 -1.03 12.81
C PHE A 133 12.59 -2.48 12.73
N ILE A 134 12.02 -3.30 11.85
CA ILE A 134 12.46 -4.68 11.62
C ILE A 134 13.90 -4.71 11.09
N ILE A 135 14.26 -3.83 10.15
CA ILE A 135 15.63 -3.73 9.63
C ILE A 135 16.61 -3.41 10.77
N CYS A 136 16.27 -2.45 11.64
CA CYS A 136 17.08 -2.13 12.81
C CYS A 136 17.24 -3.32 13.75
N LEU A 137 16.15 -4.06 14.04
CA LEU A 137 16.21 -5.26 14.88
C LEU A 137 17.16 -6.33 14.30
N THR A 138 17.09 -6.58 12.99
CA THR A 138 18.00 -7.52 12.31
C THR A 138 19.45 -7.06 12.35
N PHE A 139 19.72 -5.75 12.37
CA PHE A 139 21.08 -5.22 12.48
C PHE A 139 21.68 -5.41 13.88
N PHE A 140 20.89 -5.25 14.94
CA PHE A 140 21.33 -5.36 16.33
C PHE A 140 21.34 -6.81 16.87
N ASP A 141 21.01 -7.80 16.04
CA ASP A 141 20.88 -9.22 16.42
C ASP A 141 20.00 -9.44 17.68
N LEU A 142 18.98 -8.60 17.83
CA LEU A 142 18.03 -8.71 18.93
C LEU A 142 17.12 -9.91 18.66
N LYS A 143 17.31 -11.00 19.42
CA LYS A 143 16.44 -12.18 19.44
C LYS A 143 15.06 -11.82 20.00
N ILE A 144 14.26 -11.17 19.19
CA ILE A 144 12.84 -10.96 19.44
C ILE A 144 12.13 -11.92 18.49
N ASP A 145 11.36 -12.84 19.04
CA ASP A 145 10.45 -13.71 18.28
C ASP A 145 9.28 -12.88 17.73
N LEU A 146 9.59 -11.96 16.83
CA LEU A 146 8.58 -11.18 16.13
C LEU A 146 8.04 -12.05 15.00
N PRO A 147 6.72 -12.26 14.90
CA PRO A 147 6.13 -12.98 13.78
C PRO A 147 6.27 -12.11 12.52
N THR A 148 7.44 -12.17 11.88
CA THR A 148 7.76 -11.45 10.64
C THR A 148 6.78 -11.82 9.52
N GLY A 149 6.24 -13.05 9.54
CA GLY A 149 5.13 -13.47 8.69
C GLY A 149 3.86 -12.62 8.86
N LEU A 150 3.45 -12.35 10.11
CA LEU A 150 2.26 -11.53 10.39
C LEU A 150 2.47 -10.07 9.97
N SER A 151 3.67 -9.53 10.19
CA SER A 151 4.02 -8.17 9.73
C SER A 151 4.02 -8.05 8.21
N LEU A 152 4.51 -9.07 7.49
CA LEU A 152 4.47 -9.11 6.03
C LEU A 152 3.04 -9.23 5.50
N CYS A 153 2.18 -10.02 6.16
CA CYS A 153 0.76 -10.09 5.85
C CYS A 153 0.04 -8.75 6.12
N ALA A 154 0.42 -8.02 7.16
CA ALA A 154 -0.16 -6.70 7.44
C ALA A 154 0.11 -5.70 6.30
N PHE A 155 1.21 -5.87 5.54
CA PHE A 155 1.49 -5.04 4.38
C PHE A 155 0.44 -5.23 3.27
N THR A 156 -0.18 -6.39 3.10
CA THR A 156 -1.17 -6.57 2.02
C THR A 156 -2.45 -5.75 2.23
N ILE A 157 -2.64 -5.16 3.42
CA ILE A 157 -3.79 -4.31 3.74
C ILE A 157 -3.58 -2.86 3.27
N TYR A 158 -2.35 -2.40 3.01
CA TYR A 158 -2.09 -1.00 2.64
C TYR A 158 -2.88 -0.54 1.40
N PRO A 159 -3.02 -1.31 0.30
CA PRO A 159 -3.77 -0.87 -0.87
C PRO A 159 -5.26 -0.70 -0.54
N ALA A 160 -5.79 -1.57 0.33
CA ALA A 160 -7.17 -1.47 0.80
C ALA A 160 -7.36 -0.23 1.68
N MET A 161 -6.42 0.06 2.59
CA MET A 161 -6.44 1.28 3.40
C MET A 161 -6.40 2.54 2.54
N ASP A 162 -5.55 2.56 1.50
CA ASP A 162 -5.42 3.67 0.58
C ASP A 162 -6.75 3.97 -0.15
N ALA A 163 -7.41 2.93 -0.66
CA ALA A 163 -8.72 3.02 -1.27
C ALA A 163 -9.81 3.47 -0.27
N MET A 164 -9.77 2.97 0.96
CA MET A 164 -10.70 3.37 2.03
C MET A 164 -10.55 4.86 2.37
N ILE A 165 -9.32 5.37 2.48
CA ILE A 165 -9.05 6.78 2.75
C ILE A 165 -9.73 7.67 1.71
N VAL A 166 -9.57 7.35 0.42
CA VAL A 166 -10.21 8.11 -0.67
C VAL A 166 -11.73 8.07 -0.55
N MET A 167 -12.30 6.89 -0.28
CA MET A 167 -13.74 6.69 -0.18
C MET A 167 -14.37 7.48 0.98
N TYR A 168 -13.68 7.61 2.11
CA TYR A 168 -14.18 8.30 3.29
C TYR A 168 -13.90 9.81 3.33
N VAL A 169 -12.75 10.26 2.80
CA VAL A 169 -12.31 11.66 2.91
C VAL A 169 -12.91 12.55 1.82
N VAL A 170 -13.11 12.02 0.61
CA VAL A 170 -13.66 12.78 -0.51
C VAL A 170 -15.19 12.74 -0.44
N ALA A 171 -15.81 13.92 -0.30
CA ALA A 171 -17.25 14.01 -0.04
C ALA A 171 -18.11 13.44 -1.17
N ASP A 172 -17.67 13.60 -2.42
CA ASP A 172 -18.40 13.09 -3.59
C ASP A 172 -18.29 11.55 -3.70
N TYR A 173 -17.13 10.96 -3.37
CA TYR A 173 -17.00 9.50 -3.28
C TYR A 173 -17.82 8.93 -2.12
N LYS A 174 -17.80 9.58 -0.96
CA LYS A 174 -18.65 9.18 0.18
C LYS A 174 -20.14 9.18 -0.19
N LYS A 175 -20.61 10.23 -0.87
CA LYS A 175 -22.00 10.31 -1.36
C LYS A 175 -22.29 9.23 -2.39
N ALA A 176 -21.37 8.97 -3.32
CA ALA A 176 -21.53 7.92 -4.32
C ALA A 176 -21.60 6.53 -3.67
N ALA A 177 -20.71 6.23 -2.72
CA ALA A 177 -20.70 4.98 -1.97
C ALA A 177 -22.02 4.76 -1.21
N LYS A 178 -22.50 5.79 -0.51
CA LYS A 178 -23.81 5.75 0.17
C LYS A 178 -24.97 5.49 -0.79
N ARG A 179 -24.97 6.12 -1.98
CA ARG A 179 -25.99 5.86 -3.02
C ARG A 179 -25.95 4.44 -3.55
N ILE A 180 -24.75 3.91 -3.81
CA ILE A 180 -24.57 2.54 -4.29
C ILE A 180 -25.02 1.55 -3.23
N LEU A 181 -24.61 1.76 -1.97
CA LEU A 181 -24.99 0.90 -0.86
C LEU A 181 -26.51 0.93 -0.61
N LYS A 182 -27.15 2.11 -0.69
CA LYS A 182 -28.62 2.22 -0.64
C LYS A 182 -29.29 1.40 -1.75
N LYS A 183 -28.83 1.50 -3.00
CA LYS A 183 -29.38 0.70 -4.12
C LYS A 183 -29.19 -0.81 -3.93
N ILE A 184 -28.06 -1.23 -3.36
CA ILE A 184 -27.80 -2.64 -3.06
C ILE A 184 -28.77 -3.13 -1.99
N VAL A 185 -28.93 -2.37 -0.89
CA VAL A 185 -29.86 -2.70 0.19
C VAL A 185 -31.30 -2.76 -0.32
N GLU A 186 -31.73 -1.80 -1.14
CA GLU A 186 -33.05 -1.81 -1.78
C GLU A 186 -33.24 -3.03 -2.70
N LYS A 187 -32.22 -3.41 -3.46
CA LYS A 187 -32.26 -4.59 -4.33
C LYS A 187 -32.35 -5.90 -3.52
N VAL A 188 -31.59 -6.00 -2.42
CA VAL A 188 -31.64 -7.15 -1.50
C VAL A 188 -33.01 -7.24 -0.83
N TYR A 189 -33.56 -6.12 -0.38
CA TYR A 189 -34.90 -6.06 0.20
C TYR A 189 -35.97 -6.59 -0.78
N ASN A 190 -35.96 -6.08 -2.02
CA ASN A 190 -36.92 -6.52 -3.04
C ASN A 190 -36.75 -8.00 -3.42
N TRP A 191 -35.54 -8.55 -3.32
CA TRP A 191 -35.28 -9.98 -3.60
C TRP A 191 -35.77 -10.87 -2.46
N LEU A 192 -35.59 -10.43 -1.21
CA LEU A 192 -36.12 -11.10 -0.03
C LEU A 192 -37.64 -11.02 0.06
N ASP A 193 -38.26 -9.99 -0.53
CA ASP A 193 -39.73 -9.88 -0.56
C ASP A 193 -40.42 -10.91 -1.47
N GLY A 194 -39.71 -11.40 -2.48
CA GLY A 194 -40.21 -12.44 -3.40
C GLY A 194 -39.83 -13.88 -3.03
N SER A 195 -39.14 -14.12 -1.91
CA SER A 195 -38.71 -15.45 -1.46
C SER A 195 -39.56 -15.92 -0.27
N ASP A 196 -39.93 -17.21 -0.25
CA ASP A 196 -40.75 -17.81 0.84
C ASP A 196 -40.13 -17.57 2.23
N ASP A 197 -41.00 -17.27 3.19
CA ASP A 197 -40.71 -16.80 4.55
C ASP A 197 -40.01 -17.89 5.42
N ASP A 198 -38.68 -17.97 5.32
CA ASP A 198 -37.84 -18.59 6.35
C ASP A 198 -37.61 -17.61 7.53
N ASP A 199 -37.37 -18.14 8.74
CA ASP A 199 -37.20 -17.34 9.96
C ASP A 199 -36.04 -16.33 9.84
N THR A 200 -34.99 -16.73 9.14
CA THR A 200 -33.82 -15.89 8.80
C THR A 200 -34.20 -14.68 7.94
N THR A 201 -35.14 -14.85 7.01
CA THR A 201 -35.59 -13.79 6.10
C THR A 201 -36.41 -12.72 6.83
N LYS A 202 -37.17 -13.10 7.87
CA LYS A 202 -37.97 -12.19 8.69
C LYS A 202 -37.10 -11.29 9.57
N GLU A 203 -36.06 -11.83 10.21
CA GLU A 203 -35.10 -11.02 10.97
C GLU A 203 -34.36 -10.01 10.07
N ILE A 204 -33.92 -10.43 8.88
CA ILE A 204 -33.22 -9.54 7.94
C ILE A 204 -34.18 -8.44 7.44
N LYS A 205 -35.43 -8.78 7.08
CA LYS A 205 -36.46 -7.80 6.68
C LYS A 205 -36.73 -6.77 7.78
N ALA A 206 -36.74 -7.17 9.05
CA ALA A 206 -36.97 -6.26 10.18
C ALA A 206 -35.84 -5.24 10.39
N ASN A 207 -34.59 -5.59 10.06
CA ASN A 207 -33.41 -4.74 10.27
C ASN A 207 -33.07 -3.82 9.08
N ILE A 208 -33.55 -4.12 7.87
CA ILE A 208 -33.31 -3.31 6.66
C ILE A 208 -33.78 -1.85 6.78
N PRO A 209 -34.98 -1.53 7.31
CA PRO A 209 -35.44 -0.15 7.48
C PRO A 209 -34.52 0.67 8.39
N ALA A 210 -33.98 0.04 9.45
CA ALA A 210 -33.02 0.66 10.35
C ALA A 210 -31.68 0.92 9.63
N ALA A 211 -31.19 -0.04 8.85
CA ALA A 211 -29.97 0.10 8.05
C ALA A 211 -30.09 1.23 6.99
N LEU A 212 -31.23 1.35 6.31
CA LEU A 212 -31.53 2.42 5.35
C LEU A 212 -31.58 3.81 5.98
N LYS A 213 -32.05 3.90 7.23
CA LYS A 213 -32.13 5.17 7.99
C LYS A 213 -30.78 5.57 8.58
N ALA A 214 -29.92 4.60 8.89
CA ALA A 214 -28.55 4.81 9.37
C ALA A 214 -27.57 5.18 8.25
N LEU A 215 -27.84 4.72 7.02
CA LEU A 215 -27.03 4.99 5.83
C LEU A 215 -27.07 6.46 5.44
#